data_AF-A0AAJ6UHH3-F1
#
_entry.id   AF-A0AAJ6UHH3-F1
#
_cell.length_a   1.000
_cell.length_b   1.000
_cell.length_c   1.000
_cell.angle_alpha   90.00
_cell.angle_beta   90.00
_cell.angle_gamma   90.00
#
_symmetry.space_group_name_H-M   'P 1'
#
loop_
_entity.id
_entity.type
_entity.pdbx_description
1 polymer ?
#
loop_
_entity_poly.entity_id
_entity_poly.type
_entity_poly.pdbx_seq_one_letter_code
_entity_poly.pdbx_strand_id
1 'polypeptide(L)'
;MVKIGGILVCMLVVAMDVAAGILGIQAEIAQNKVKHLRLWIFECREPSEDAFKLGLAAAGILVLAHVIANFLGGCMCICSQEELQRASPHRQLSVACFLFSWIILAAGLSMLAIGTLSNNKSRTSCGFTHHHFFSYGGILCFVHGLFCVAYYVSATAAFSEEKHGGRA
;
A
#
# COMPACT_ATOMS: atom_id res chain seq x y z
N MET A 1 3.09 19.95 19.54
CA MET A 1 3.90 18.78 19.16
C MET A 1 3.14 17.76 18.33
N VAL A 2 1.85 17.45 18.63
CA VAL A 2 1.05 16.44 17.91
C VAL A 2 0.91 16.69 16.39
N LYS A 3 0.74 17.94 15.95
CA LYS A 3 0.62 18.29 14.51
C LYS A 3 1.90 18.02 13.70
N ILE A 4 3.09 18.25 14.26
CA ILE A 4 4.36 18.04 13.54
C ILE A 4 4.66 16.54 13.43
N GLY A 5 4.40 15.78 14.50
CA GLY A 5 4.53 14.32 14.49
C GLY A 5 3.67 13.67 13.42
N GLY A 6 2.39 14.04 13.31
CA GLY A 6 1.48 13.52 12.28
C GLY A 6 1.95 13.77 10.85
N ILE A 7 2.46 14.99 10.57
CA ILE A 7 3.01 15.35 9.25
C ILE A 7 4.25 14.53 8.93
N LEU A 8 5.18 14.37 9.88
CA LEU A 8 6.41 13.59 9.69
C LEU A 8 6.10 12.12 9.40
N VAL A 9 5.14 11.52 10.11
CA VAL A 9 4.76 10.12 9.87
C VAL A 9 4.00 9.99 8.55
N CYS A 10 3.15 10.94 8.18
CA CYS A 10 2.50 10.95 6.86
C CYS A 10 3.53 11.02 5.72
N MET A 11 4.53 11.91 5.82
CA MET A 11 5.64 11.99 4.87
C MET A 11 6.45 10.69 4.82
N LEU A 12 6.67 10.04 5.97
CA LEU A 12 7.34 8.75 6.06
C LEU A 12 6.55 7.64 5.33
N VAL A 13 5.23 7.56 5.55
CA VAL A 13 4.35 6.59 4.87
C VAL A 13 4.39 6.77 3.36
N VAL A 14 4.27 8.01 2.87
CA VAL A 14 4.36 8.32 1.44
C VAL A 14 5.72 7.92 0.87
N ALA A 15 6.81 8.21 1.58
CA ALA A 15 8.16 7.84 1.13
C ALA A 15 8.33 6.31 1.04
N MET A 16 7.80 5.56 2.01
CA MET A 16 7.80 4.10 2.00
C MET A 16 6.97 3.53 0.85
N ASP A 17 5.76 4.05 0.63
CA ASP A 17 4.87 3.60 -0.46
C ASP A 17 5.50 3.87 -1.85
N VAL A 18 6.14 5.04 -2.03
CA VAL A 18 6.90 5.36 -3.25
C VAL A 18 8.07 4.41 -3.44
N ALA A 19 8.85 4.14 -2.38
CA ALA A 19 9.96 3.19 -2.44
C ALA A 19 9.48 1.78 -2.79
N ALA A 20 8.39 1.30 -2.16
CA ALA A 20 7.78 0.01 -2.46
C ALA A 20 7.29 -0.07 -3.92
N GLY A 21 6.65 0.98 -4.42
CA GLY A 21 6.21 1.08 -5.82
C GLY A 21 7.37 0.99 -6.81
N ILE A 22 8.45 1.74 -6.56
CA ILE A 22 9.68 1.71 -7.37
C ILE A 22 10.33 0.32 -7.35
N LEU A 23 10.41 -0.32 -6.18
CA LEU A 23 10.94 -1.69 -6.05
C LEU A 23 10.06 -2.71 -6.77
N GLY A 24 8.74 -2.57 -6.74
CA GLY A 24 7.81 -3.41 -7.51
C GLY A 24 8.04 -3.30 -9.02
N ILE A 25 8.24 -2.08 -9.54
CA ILE A 25 8.56 -1.87 -10.96
C ILE A 25 9.95 -2.46 -11.30
N GLN A 26 10.94 -2.25 -10.45
CA GLN A 26 12.27 -2.85 -10.64
C GLN A 26 12.23 -4.38 -10.58
N ALA A 27 11.42 -4.96 -9.71
CA ALA A 27 11.18 -6.40 -9.66
C ALA A 27 10.63 -6.89 -10.99
N GLU A 28 9.67 -6.18 -11.60
CA GLU A 28 9.15 -6.53 -12.92
C GLU A 28 10.22 -6.47 -14.02
N ILE A 29 11.05 -5.43 -14.03
CA ILE A 29 12.16 -5.29 -14.99
C ILE A 29 13.17 -6.43 -14.84
N ALA A 30 13.58 -6.72 -13.60
CA ALA A 30 14.48 -7.84 -13.31
C ALA A 30 13.86 -9.17 -13.73
N GLN A 31 12.56 -9.35 -13.49
CA GLN A 31 11.80 -10.51 -13.95
C GLN A 31 11.85 -10.60 -15.49
N ASN A 32 11.65 -9.49 -16.21
CA ASN A 32 11.54 -9.46 -17.66
C ASN A 32 12.89 -9.62 -18.38
N LYS A 33 14.03 -9.32 -17.74
CA LYS A 33 15.36 -9.59 -18.31
C LYS A 33 15.63 -11.08 -18.57
N VAL A 34 15.05 -11.96 -17.75
CA VAL A 34 15.24 -13.43 -17.86
C VAL A 34 14.31 -14.05 -18.93
N LYS A 35 13.36 -13.29 -19.48
CA LYS A 35 12.35 -13.77 -20.46
C LYS A 35 12.83 -13.94 -21.91
N HIS A 36 14.11 -13.77 -22.21
CA HIS A 36 14.60 -13.88 -23.59
C HIS A 36 14.64 -15.34 -24.13
N LEU A 37 14.27 -16.37 -23.36
CA LEU A 37 14.07 -17.74 -23.84
C LEU A 37 12.57 -18.11 -23.87
N ARG A 38 11.90 -17.84 -24.98
CA ARG A 38 10.46 -18.13 -25.16
C ARG A 38 10.27 -19.48 -25.89
N LEU A 39 9.72 -20.48 -25.21
CA LEU A 39 9.15 -21.69 -25.84
C LEU A 39 7.63 -21.77 -25.64
N TRP A 40 6.95 -22.38 -26.61
CA TRP A 40 5.71 -21.91 -27.22
C TRP A 40 4.38 -22.10 -26.46
N ILE A 41 4.25 -22.93 -25.42
CA ILE A 41 2.93 -23.19 -24.77
C ILE A 41 2.99 -23.29 -23.22
N PHE A 42 4.19 -23.29 -22.64
CA PHE A 42 4.41 -23.39 -21.20
C PHE A 42 5.53 -22.40 -20.84
N GLU A 43 5.18 -21.29 -20.18
CA GLU A 43 6.16 -20.27 -19.81
C GLU A 43 7.02 -20.79 -18.63
N CYS A 44 8.05 -21.57 -18.95
CA CYS A 44 9.03 -22.04 -17.97
C CYS A 44 9.97 -20.88 -17.72
N ARG A 45 9.52 -20.04 -16.79
CA ARG A 45 10.23 -18.86 -16.31
C ARG A 45 11.36 -19.35 -15.42
N GLU A 46 12.61 -19.10 -15.81
CA GLU A 46 13.71 -19.24 -14.87
C GLU A 46 13.51 -18.22 -13.72
N PRO A 47 13.55 -18.67 -12.45
CA PRO A 47 13.35 -17.80 -11.30
C PRO A 47 14.51 -16.80 -11.19
N SER A 48 14.19 -15.50 -11.22
CA SER A 48 15.18 -14.42 -11.09
C SER A 48 15.43 -14.10 -9.62
N GLU A 49 16.53 -14.55 -9.01
CA GLU A 49 16.79 -14.27 -7.59
C GLU A 49 16.63 -12.78 -7.21
N ASP A 50 16.99 -11.88 -8.12
CA ASP A 50 16.85 -10.43 -7.95
C ASP A 50 15.38 -9.97 -7.89
N ALA A 51 14.51 -10.45 -8.79
CA ALA A 51 13.09 -10.09 -8.76
C ALA A 51 12.39 -10.61 -7.49
N PHE A 52 12.83 -11.76 -6.95
CA PHE A 52 12.32 -12.29 -5.69
C PHE A 52 12.70 -11.37 -4.51
N LYS A 53 13.97 -10.98 -4.42
CA LYS A 53 14.45 -10.07 -3.35
C LYS A 53 13.76 -8.71 -3.40
N LEU A 54 13.64 -8.13 -4.60
CA LEU A 54 12.98 -6.84 -4.80
C LEU A 54 11.48 -6.90 -4.49
N GLY A 55 10.80 -7.96 -4.93
CA GLY A 55 9.38 -8.19 -4.64
C GLY A 55 9.09 -8.38 -3.15
N LEU A 56 9.91 -9.17 -2.46
CA LEU A 56 9.82 -9.37 -1.01
C LEU A 56 10.09 -8.08 -0.24
N ALA A 57 11.10 -7.30 -0.65
CA ALA A 57 11.39 -6.00 -0.06
C ALA A 57 10.22 -5.02 -0.26
N ALA A 58 9.65 -4.95 -1.46
CA ALA A 58 8.47 -4.12 -1.74
C ALA A 58 7.27 -4.50 -0.86
N ALA A 59 6.96 -5.80 -0.74
CA ALA A 59 5.89 -6.29 0.11
C ALA A 59 6.12 -5.96 1.59
N GLY A 60 7.35 -6.13 2.08
CA GLY A 60 7.72 -5.79 3.46
C GLY A 60 7.58 -4.30 3.76
N ILE A 61 8.03 -3.43 2.85
CA ILE A 61 7.90 -1.98 3.00
C ILE A 61 6.43 -1.55 2.98
N LEU A 62 5.60 -2.11 2.09
CA LEU A 62 4.17 -1.82 2.04
C LEU A 62 3.46 -2.20 3.35
N VAL A 63 3.75 -3.39 3.91
CA VAL A 63 3.20 -3.82 5.20
C VAL A 63 3.65 -2.90 6.32
N LEU A 64 4.93 -2.54 6.37
CA LEU A 64 5.47 -1.62 7.36
C LEU A 64 4.80 -0.24 7.27
N ALA A 65 4.62 0.27 6.04
CA ALA A 65 3.93 1.54 5.79
C ALA A 65 2.48 1.49 6.28
N HIS A 66 1.77 0.41 6.00
CA HIS A 66 0.40 0.24 6.47
C HIS A 66 0.31 0.13 7.99
N VAL A 67 1.23 -0.58 8.65
CA VAL A 67 1.28 -0.65 10.12
C VAL A 67 1.49 0.74 10.71
N ILE A 68 2.45 1.51 10.20
CA ILE A 68 2.73 2.88 10.64
C ILE A 68 1.52 3.81 10.40
N ALA A 69 0.84 3.68 9.26
CA ALA A 69 -0.40 4.39 8.97
C ALA A 69 -1.56 4.01 9.91
N ASN A 70 -1.64 2.73 10.32
CA ASN A 70 -2.63 2.28 11.31
C ASN A 70 -2.32 2.82 12.71
N PHE A 71 -1.05 3.02 13.10
CA PHE A 71 -0.73 3.67 14.37
C PHE A 71 -1.19 5.14 14.39
N LEU A 72 -1.11 5.85 13.26
CA LEU A 72 -1.66 7.20 13.09
C LEU A 72 -3.20 7.22 13.19
N GLY A 73 -3.87 6.24 12.57
CA GLY A 73 -5.34 6.16 12.60
C GLY A 73 -5.94 5.56 13.87
N GLY A 74 -5.20 4.67 14.54
CA GLY A 74 -5.64 3.90 15.70
C GLY A 74 -5.58 4.67 17.02
N CYS A 75 -4.72 5.69 17.13
CA CYS A 75 -4.68 6.56 18.32
C CYS A 75 -5.75 7.68 18.32
N MET A 76 -6.53 7.83 17.24
CA MET A 76 -7.62 8.83 17.16
C MET A 76 -9.03 8.24 17.24
N CYS A 77 -9.17 6.92 17.47
CA CYS A 77 -10.44 6.20 17.41
C CYS A 77 -10.83 5.53 18.75
N ILE A 78 -10.77 6.23 19.89
CA ILE A 78 -11.29 5.72 21.19
C ILE A 78 -12.36 6.64 21.82
N CYS A 79 -12.86 7.67 21.12
CA CYS A 79 -13.98 8.47 21.63
C CYS A 79 -15.17 8.54 20.65
N SER A 80 -16.21 7.79 21.02
CA SER A 80 -17.63 7.92 20.62
C SER A 80 -18.02 7.60 19.17
N GLN A 81 -18.53 6.38 18.99
CA GLN A 81 -19.33 5.96 17.83
C GLN A 81 -20.72 6.65 17.78
N GLU A 82 -21.20 7.21 18.90
CA GLU A 82 -22.50 7.89 19.00
C GLU A 82 -22.50 9.30 18.35
N GLU A 83 -21.34 9.97 18.28
CA GLU A 83 -21.17 11.26 17.58
C GLU A 83 -20.92 11.10 16.06
N LEU A 84 -21.00 9.86 15.54
CA LEU A 84 -20.75 9.55 14.13
C LEU A 84 -21.98 9.80 13.24
N GLN A 85 -23.18 9.71 13.80
CA GLN A 85 -24.43 9.97 13.07
C GLN A 85 -24.70 11.47 12.86
N ARG A 86 -23.95 12.35 13.52
CA ARG A 86 -24.18 13.80 13.57
C ARG A 86 -23.12 14.64 12.83
N ALA A 87 -22.05 14.03 12.31
CA ALA A 87 -20.83 14.73 11.88
C ALA A 87 -20.71 15.03 10.36
N SER A 88 -19.91 16.06 10.03
CA SER A 88 -19.68 16.65 8.69
C SER A 88 -19.15 15.65 7.63
N PRO A 89 -19.34 15.91 6.32
CA PRO A 89 -18.89 15.04 5.21
C PRO A 89 -17.40 14.65 5.26
N HIS A 90 -16.55 15.43 5.93
CA HIS A 90 -15.13 15.14 6.11
C HIS A 90 -14.88 13.87 6.97
N ARG A 91 -15.78 13.56 7.91
CA ARG A 91 -15.65 12.38 8.78
C ARG A 91 -16.06 11.10 8.05
N GLN A 92 -17.10 11.16 7.21
CA GLN A 92 -17.48 10.05 6.32
C GLN A 92 -16.38 9.73 5.31
N LEU A 93 -15.75 10.77 4.74
CA LEU A 93 -14.62 10.61 3.83
C LEU A 93 -13.42 9.95 4.53
N SER A 94 -13.13 10.33 5.78
CA SER A 94 -12.05 9.73 6.57
C SER A 94 -12.26 8.21 6.79
N VAL A 95 -13.47 7.78 7.19
CA VAL A 95 -13.78 6.35 7.36
C VAL A 95 -13.70 5.60 6.01
N ALA A 96 -14.23 6.19 4.94
CA ALA A 96 -14.16 5.58 3.61
C ALA A 96 -12.71 5.41 3.13
N CYS A 97 -11.85 6.44 3.27
CA CYS A 97 -10.44 6.36 2.92
C CYS A 97 -9.70 5.28 3.73
N PHE A 98 -10.03 5.11 5.01
CA PHE A 98 -9.47 4.03 5.83
C PHE A 98 -9.83 2.65 5.27
N LEU A 99 -11.11 2.40 4.99
CA LEU A 99 -11.56 1.12 4.40
C LEU A 99 -10.93 0.84 3.03
N PHE A 100 -10.88 1.86 2.15
CA PHE A 100 -10.23 1.71 0.85
C PHE A 100 -8.74 1.40 0.98
N SER A 101 -8.05 1.99 1.95
CA SER A 101 -6.62 1.72 2.19
C SER A 101 -6.37 0.25 2.56
N TRP A 102 -7.25 -0.37 3.36
CA TRP A 102 -7.18 -1.81 3.67
C TRP A 102 -7.41 -2.70 2.44
N ILE A 103 -8.38 -2.34 1.59
CA ILE A 103 -8.66 -3.06 0.35
C ILE A 103 -7.45 -2.97 -0.60
N ILE A 104 -6.89 -1.77 -0.76
CA ILE A 104 -5.72 -1.54 -1.61
C ILE A 104 -4.50 -2.27 -1.06
N LEU A 105 -4.30 -2.29 0.26
CA LEU A 105 -3.25 -3.10 0.88
C LEU A 105 -3.41 -4.57 0.51
N ALA A 106 -4.60 -5.15 0.74
CA ALA A 106 -4.84 -6.56 0.47
C ALA A 106 -4.61 -6.91 -1.01
N ALA A 107 -5.10 -6.07 -1.91
CA ALA A 107 -4.89 -6.22 -3.35
C ALA A 107 -3.40 -6.07 -3.75
N GLY A 108 -2.73 -5.02 -3.26
CA GLY A 108 -1.32 -4.74 -3.58
C GLY A 108 -0.39 -5.81 -3.03
N LEU A 109 -0.58 -6.21 -1.78
CA LEU A 109 0.20 -7.25 -1.12
C LEU A 109 0.00 -8.61 -1.78
N SER A 110 -1.24 -8.99 -2.13
CA SER A 110 -1.49 -10.25 -2.83
C SER A 110 -0.82 -10.27 -4.21
N MET A 111 -0.87 -9.18 -4.97
CA MET A 111 -0.17 -9.10 -6.26
C MET A 111 1.36 -9.17 -6.11
N LEU A 112 1.95 -8.46 -5.14
CA LEU A 112 3.39 -8.54 -4.85
C LEU A 112 3.80 -9.94 -4.36
N ALA A 113 2.97 -10.58 -3.52
CA ALA A 113 3.21 -11.93 -3.02
C ALA A 113 3.13 -12.96 -4.15
N ILE A 114 2.13 -12.86 -5.05
CA ILE A 114 2.01 -13.73 -6.23
C ILE A 114 3.23 -13.56 -7.13
N GLY A 115 3.66 -12.32 -7.41
CA GLY A 115 4.86 -12.05 -8.19
C GLY A 115 6.12 -12.65 -7.54
N THR A 116 6.27 -12.47 -6.24
CA THR A 116 7.42 -12.98 -5.46
C THR A 116 7.43 -14.51 -5.45
N LEU A 117 6.30 -15.15 -5.15
CA LEU A 117 6.15 -16.61 -5.11
C LEU A 117 6.34 -17.25 -6.49
N SER A 118 5.91 -16.58 -7.56
CA SER A 118 6.12 -17.05 -8.94
C SER A 118 7.61 -17.13 -9.29
N ASN A 119 8.42 -16.35 -8.61
CA ASN A 119 9.83 -16.17 -8.91
C ASN A 119 10.76 -16.81 -7.83
N ASN A 120 10.21 -17.67 -6.97
CA ASN A 120 10.96 -18.42 -5.98
C ASN A 120 11.75 -19.59 -6.64
N LYS A 121 13.00 -19.80 -6.23
CA LYS A 121 13.92 -20.83 -6.77
C LYS A 121 13.37 -22.26 -6.71
N SER A 122 12.44 -22.55 -5.80
CA SER A 122 11.85 -23.88 -5.64
C SER A 122 10.70 -24.20 -6.61
N ARG A 123 10.22 -23.23 -7.41
CA ARG A 123 9.17 -23.47 -8.39
C ARG A 123 9.76 -24.02 -9.69
N THR A 124 9.63 -25.34 -9.88
CA THR A 124 9.92 -26.05 -11.13
C THR A 124 8.72 -26.13 -12.08
N SER A 125 7.53 -25.69 -11.63
CA SER A 125 6.29 -25.78 -12.41
C SER A 125 6.07 -24.51 -13.23
N CYS A 126 6.25 -24.67 -14.53
CA CYS A 126 5.66 -23.84 -15.58
C CYS A 126 4.19 -23.49 -15.25
N GLY A 127 3.81 -22.21 -15.28
CA GLY A 127 2.43 -21.80 -14.96
C GLY A 127 2.07 -20.45 -15.59
N PHE A 128 0.78 -20.20 -15.78
CA PHE A 128 0.20 -18.96 -16.32
C PHE A 128 0.46 -17.79 -15.34
N THR A 129 1.65 -17.21 -15.37
CA THR A 129 1.95 -16.01 -14.58
C THR A 129 1.71 -14.79 -15.46
N HIS A 130 0.55 -14.15 -15.27
CA HIS A 130 0.21 -12.87 -15.89
C HIS A 130 1.35 -11.84 -15.74
N HIS A 131 1.62 -11.11 -16.81
CA HIS A 131 2.86 -10.36 -17.01
C HIS A 131 3.06 -9.14 -16.07
N HIS A 132 2.05 -8.75 -15.29
CA HIS A 132 1.97 -7.43 -14.67
C HIS A 132 1.69 -7.45 -13.16
N PHE A 133 1.82 -8.58 -12.47
CA PHE A 133 1.54 -8.65 -11.04
C PHE A 133 2.44 -7.72 -10.21
N PHE A 134 3.72 -7.60 -10.56
CA PHE A 134 4.65 -6.70 -9.88
C PHE A 134 4.36 -5.22 -10.18
N SER A 135 4.10 -4.84 -11.44
CA SER A 135 3.71 -3.47 -11.80
C SER A 135 2.37 -3.06 -11.20
N TYR A 136 1.33 -3.91 -11.29
CA TYR A 136 0.04 -3.61 -10.66
C TYR A 136 0.17 -3.51 -9.14
N GLY A 137 0.93 -4.41 -8.50
CA GLY A 137 1.25 -4.32 -7.08
C GLY A 137 1.97 -3.02 -6.72
N GLY A 138 2.94 -2.60 -7.55
CA GLY A 138 3.65 -1.33 -7.38
C GLY A 138 2.77 -0.09 -7.56
N ILE A 139 1.88 -0.08 -8.56
CA ILE A 139 0.88 0.99 -8.76
C ILE A 139 -0.04 1.09 -7.54
N LEU A 140 -0.51 -0.05 -7.02
CA LEU A 140 -1.33 -0.08 -5.82
C LEU A 140 -0.61 0.48 -4.58
N CYS A 141 0.72 0.37 -4.49
CA CYS A 141 1.49 1.03 -3.42
C CYS A 141 1.38 2.57 -3.51
N PHE A 142 1.50 3.16 -4.71
CA PHE A 142 1.31 4.61 -4.88
C PHE A 142 -0.12 5.05 -4.55
N VAL A 143 -1.11 4.27 -4.97
CA VAL A 143 -2.52 4.54 -4.67
C VAL A 143 -2.78 4.45 -3.17
N HIS A 144 -2.19 3.48 -2.47
CA HIS A 144 -2.25 3.37 -1.01
C HIS A 144 -1.74 4.64 -0.32
N GLY A 145 -0.58 5.16 -0.75
CA GLY A 145 -0.03 6.40 -0.22
C GLY A 145 -0.95 7.61 -0.43
N LEU A 146 -1.57 7.73 -1.60
CA LEU A 146 -2.54 8.80 -1.89
C LEU A 146 -3.75 8.74 -0.96
N PHE A 147 -4.33 7.55 -0.74
CA PHE A 147 -5.45 7.39 0.19
C PHE A 147 -5.04 7.65 1.65
N CYS A 148 -3.82 7.29 2.05
CA CYS A 148 -3.29 7.61 3.38
C CYS A 148 -3.17 9.13 3.61
N VAL A 149 -2.69 9.88 2.61
CA VAL A 149 -2.63 11.35 2.67
C VAL A 149 -4.03 11.96 2.73
N ALA A 150 -4.96 11.49 1.88
CA ALA A 150 -6.34 11.96 1.87
C ALA A 150 -7.03 11.70 3.22
N TYR A 151 -6.79 10.53 3.82
CA TYR A 151 -7.24 10.19 5.17
C TYR A 151 -6.66 11.18 6.20
N TYR A 152 -5.35 11.41 6.19
CA TYR A 152 -4.69 12.32 7.14
C TYR A 152 -5.22 13.75 7.05
N VAL A 153 -5.40 14.27 5.83
CA VAL A 153 -5.94 15.62 5.59
C VAL A 153 -7.39 15.71 6.05
N SER A 154 -8.22 14.72 5.69
CA SER A 154 -9.65 14.70 6.06
C SER A 154 -9.84 14.57 7.58
N ALA A 155 -9.04 13.72 8.23
CA ALA A 155 -9.06 13.57 9.68
C ALA A 155 -8.62 14.89 10.36
N THR A 156 -7.51 15.49 9.92
CA THR A 156 -7.00 16.75 10.49
C THR A 156 -7.99 17.92 10.30
N ALA A 157 -8.70 17.96 9.17
CA ALA A 157 -9.75 18.93 8.91
C ALA A 157 -10.93 18.75 9.87
N ALA A 158 -11.44 17.51 10.02
CA ALA A 158 -12.54 17.20 10.93
C ALA A 158 -12.22 17.57 12.39
N PHE A 159 -11.00 17.29 12.87
CA PHE A 159 -10.55 17.72 14.21
C PHE A 159 -10.50 19.25 14.37
N SER A 160 -10.21 19.97 13.29
CA SER A 160 -10.15 21.44 13.32
C SER A 160 -11.54 22.08 13.35
N GLU A 161 -12.55 21.46 12.72
CA GLU A 161 -13.96 21.88 12.77
C GLU A 161 -14.54 21.74 14.18
N GLU A 162 -14.33 20.60 14.84
CA GLU A 162 -14.82 20.34 16.20
C GLU A 162 -14.35 21.40 17.21
N LYS A 163 -13.06 21.77 17.12
CA LYS A 163 -12.45 22.77 18.01
C LYS A 163 -13.05 24.18 17.85
N HIS A 164 -13.59 24.52 16.69
CA HIS A 164 -14.20 25.82 16.43
C HIS A 164 -15.72 25.82 16.65
N GLY A 165 -16.40 24.68 16.47
CA GLY A 165 -17.84 24.54 16.71
C GLY A 165 -18.24 24.40 18.18
N GLY A 166 -17.34 23.96 19.07
CA GLY A 166 -17.60 23.81 20.51
C GLY A 166 -17.50 25.08 21.37
N ARG A 167 -17.49 26.28 20.77
CA ARG A 167 -17.43 27.59 21.46
C ARG A 167 -18.65 28.49 21.17
N ALA A 168 -19.78 27.90 20.81
CA ALA A 168 -21.05 28.60 20.66
C ALA A 168 -22.03 28.14 21.74
#